data_AF-A0A820K8I3-F1
#
_entry.id   AF-A0A820K8I3-F1
#
_cell.length_a   1.000
_cell.length_b   1.000
_cell.length_c   1.000
_cell.angle_alpha   90.00
_cell.angle_beta   90.00
_cell.angle_gamma   90.00
#
_symmetry.space_group_name_H-M   'P 1'
#
loop_
_entity.id
_entity.type
_entity.pdbx_description
1 polymer ?
#
loop_
_entity_poly.entity_id
_entity_poly.type
_entity_poly.pdbx_seq_one_letter_code
_entity_poly.pdbx_strand_id
1 'polypeptide(L)'
;VNICEHRRLKGVFWEKLELNHFPADVQDLTISVTTHHYLENCILVEDEHLRSSINREAFVDQQEWKLYEHVATESRQTKEEYSFQDDNSGIEQKKHPILAVTCRAARRPGYYYWNGFCLIFLITISAFCIFSIPPE
;
A
#
# COMPACT_ATOMS: atom_id res chain seq x y z
N VAL A 1 9.12 25.70 24.38
CA VAL A 1 9.38 24.38 24.99
C VAL A 1 8.99 23.35 23.95
N ASN A 2 9.92 22.53 23.47
CA ASN A 2 9.62 21.45 22.54
C ASN A 2 9.41 20.18 23.37
N ILE A 3 8.24 19.56 23.23
CA ILE A 3 7.92 18.29 23.87
C ILE A 3 8.18 17.21 22.82
N CYS A 4 8.95 16.18 23.20
CA CYS A 4 9.24 15.04 22.34
C CYS A 4 8.63 13.78 22.96
N GLU A 5 7.92 13.00 22.15
CA GLU A 5 7.36 11.71 22.53
C GLU A 5 7.85 10.63 21.56
N HIS A 6 8.33 9.51 22.10
CA HIS A 6 8.74 8.34 21.34
C HIS A 6 8.07 7.09 21.89
N ARG A 7 7.38 6.33 21.04
CA ARG A 7 6.70 5.08 21.42
C ARG A 7 6.88 4.01 20.37
N ARG A 8 6.98 2.75 20.83
CA ARG A 8 6.95 1.57 19.97
C ARG A 8 5.53 1.00 19.93
N LEU A 9 4.98 0.88 18.73
CA LEU A 9 3.65 0.32 18.49
C LEU A 9 3.77 -0.96 17.65
N LYS A 10 2.85 -1.90 17.88
CA LYS A 10 2.68 -3.10 17.07
C LYS A 10 1.19 -3.24 16.75
N GLY A 11 0.87 -3.46 15.48
CA GLY A 11 -0.49 -3.59 15.00
C GLY A 11 -0.55 -4.47 13.75
N VAL A 12 -1.78 -4.85 13.39
CA VAL A 12 -2.10 -5.49 12.11
C VAL A 12 -2.95 -4.51 11.32
N PHE A 13 -2.56 -4.27 10.07
CA PHE A 13 -3.19 -3.30 9.20
C PHE A 13 -3.74 -4.02 7.97
N TRP A 14 -4.81 -3.47 7.41
CA TRP A 14 -5.48 -3.99 6.24
C TRP A 14 -5.37 -2.97 5.11
N GLU A 15 -5.02 -3.45 3.93
CA GLU A 15 -4.92 -2.66 2.71
C GLU A 15 -5.60 -3.45 1.59
N LYS A 16 -6.26 -2.73 0.67
CA LYS A 16 -6.85 -3.36 -0.50
C LYS A 16 -5.78 -3.46 -1.59
N LEU A 17 -5.48 -4.66 -2.06
CA LEU A 17 -4.50 -4.85 -3.14
C LEU A 17 -5.11 -4.58 -4.51
N GLU A 18 -4.43 -3.79 -5.34
CA GLU A 18 -4.80 -3.59 -6.75
C GLU A 18 -4.11 -4.64 -7.64
N LEU A 19 -4.90 -5.55 -8.20
CA LEU A 19 -4.39 -6.71 -8.96
C LEU A 19 -4.49 -6.57 -10.49
N ASN A 20 -4.74 -5.37 -10.99
CA ASN A 20 -4.91 -5.13 -12.44
C ASN A 20 -3.69 -5.53 -13.27
N HIS A 21 -2.50 -5.46 -12.68
CA HIS A 21 -1.22 -5.77 -13.33
C HIS A 21 -0.57 -7.04 -12.80
N PHE A 22 -1.35 -7.92 -12.16
CA PHE A 22 -0.83 -9.18 -11.65
C PHE A 22 -0.18 -10.02 -12.79
N PRO A 23 0.98 -10.67 -12.56
CA PRO A 23 1.76 -10.78 -11.31
C PRO A 23 2.87 -9.72 -11.17
N ALA A 24 2.92 -8.73 -12.07
CA ALA A 24 3.92 -7.65 -12.09
C ALA A 24 3.36 -6.39 -11.41
N ASP A 25 2.62 -6.57 -10.32
CA ASP A 25 1.99 -5.51 -9.55
C ASP A 25 2.93 -4.90 -8.50
N VAL A 26 2.69 -3.61 -8.22
CA VAL A 26 3.30 -2.86 -7.11
C VAL A 26 2.17 -2.35 -6.23
N GLN A 27 2.30 -2.60 -4.93
CA GLN A 27 1.30 -2.29 -3.92
C GLN A 27 1.83 -1.17 -3.02
N ASP A 28 0.97 -0.19 -2.75
CA ASP A 28 1.21 0.87 -1.79
C ASP A 28 0.65 0.43 -0.43
N LEU A 29 1.52 0.27 0.57
CA LEU A 29 1.14 -0.11 1.93
C LEU A 29 1.15 1.14 2.80
N THR A 30 -0.02 1.60 3.24
CA THR A 30 -0.16 2.89 3.90
C THR A 30 -0.59 2.76 5.37
N ILE A 31 0.14 3.42 6.26
CA ILE A 31 -0.29 3.65 7.64
C ILE A 31 -0.71 5.11 7.78
N SER A 32 -1.92 5.35 8.25
CA SER A 32 -2.43 6.70 8.50
C SER A 32 -2.48 6.99 10.00
N VAL A 33 -1.89 8.11 10.40
CA VAL A 33 -1.94 8.65 11.76
C VAL A 33 -2.87 9.86 11.78
N THR A 34 -3.74 9.95 12.77
CA THR A 34 -4.70 11.05 12.93
C THR A 34 -4.82 11.47 14.39
N THR A 35 -5.53 12.56 14.65
CA THR A 35 -5.81 13.06 16.00
C THR A 35 -7.29 13.40 16.16
N HIS A 36 -7.78 13.34 17.39
CA HIS A 36 -9.13 13.79 17.75
C HIS A 36 -9.30 15.30 17.64
N HIS A 37 -8.20 16.07 17.54
CA HIS A 37 -8.28 17.51 17.31
C HIS A 37 -8.65 17.82 15.86
N TYR A 38 -9.42 18.89 15.67
CA TYR A 38 -9.75 19.43 14.35
C TYR A 38 -8.57 20.20 13.74
N LEU A 39 -8.60 20.35 12.43
CA LEU A 39 -7.58 21.06 11.64
C LEU A 39 -7.30 22.51 12.11
N GLU A 40 -8.29 23.19 12.66
CA GLU A 40 -8.15 24.55 13.21
C GLU A 40 -7.21 24.60 14.43
N ASN A 41 -7.16 23.49 15.19
CA ASN A 41 -6.44 23.42 16.45
C ASN A 41 -5.11 22.68 16.32
N CYS A 42 -4.98 21.79 15.33
CA CYS A 42 -3.81 20.94 15.18
C CYS A 42 -3.60 20.57 13.72
N ILE A 43 -2.34 20.55 13.29
CA ILE A 43 -1.91 20.02 11.99
C ILE A 43 -0.82 18.97 12.22
N LEU A 44 -0.83 17.93 11.39
CA LEU A 44 0.21 16.90 11.37
C LEU A 44 1.12 17.14 10.17
N VAL A 45 2.41 17.30 10.45
CA VAL A 45 3.44 17.59 9.46
C VAL A 45 4.58 16.58 9.64
N GLU A 46 5.18 16.17 8.53
CA GLU A 46 6.38 15.33 8.55
C GLU A 46 7.58 16.07 9.16
N ASP A 47 8.44 15.33 9.88
CA ASP A 47 9.72 15.84 10.32
C ASP A 47 10.73 15.84 9.16
N GLU A 48 11.20 17.02 8.76
CA GLU A 48 12.17 17.18 7.67
C GLU A 48 13.58 16.66 8.02
N HIS A 49 13.93 16.61 9.31
CA HIS A 49 15.24 16.17 9.80
C HIS A 49 15.28 14.67 10.06
N LEU A 50 14.17 14.10 10.54
CA LEU A 50 14.05 12.67 10.86
C LEU A 50 12.96 12.02 10.00
N ARG A 51 13.32 11.76 8.74
CA ARG A 51 12.40 11.14 7.78
C ARG A 51 12.02 9.71 8.19
N SER A 52 10.78 9.36 7.84
CA SER A 52 10.27 8.00 8.00
C SER A 52 11.14 6.99 7.25
N SER A 53 11.41 5.85 7.87
CA SER A 53 12.24 4.79 7.30
C SER A 53 11.66 3.42 7.59
N ILE A 54 12.08 2.43 6.80
CA ILE A 54 11.65 1.03 6.95
C ILE A 54 12.85 0.12 7.15
N ASN A 55 12.69 -0.88 8.04
CA ASN A 55 13.67 -1.93 8.19
C ASN A 55 13.37 -3.07 7.20
N ARG A 56 14.16 -3.15 6.12
CA ARG A 56 14.03 -4.18 5.08
C ARG A 56 14.55 -5.54 5.53
N GLU A 57 15.52 -5.59 6.44
CA GLU A 57 16.12 -6.83 6.93
C GLU A 57 15.14 -7.64 7.78
N ALA A 58 14.24 -6.95 8.49
CA ALA A 58 13.19 -7.57 9.28
C ALA A 58 11.97 -8.04 8.46
N PHE A 59 11.97 -7.83 7.14
CA PHE A 59 10.84 -8.19 6.29
C PHE A 59 10.82 -9.71 6.03
N VAL A 60 9.72 -10.38 6.40
CA VAL A 60 9.61 -11.84 6.37
C VAL A 60 9.35 -12.37 4.96
N ASP A 61 8.56 -11.67 4.16
CA ASP A 61 8.05 -12.17 2.87
C ASP A 61 8.92 -11.74 1.68
N GLN A 62 10.24 -11.64 1.86
CA GLN A 62 11.18 -11.24 0.81
C GLN A 62 11.22 -12.18 -0.40
N GLN A 63 10.74 -13.43 -0.23
CA GLN A 63 10.66 -14.42 -1.31
C GLN A 63 9.54 -14.14 -2.31
N GLU A 64 8.44 -13.54 -1.84
CA GLU A 64 7.29 -13.18 -2.68
C GLU A 64 7.31 -11.70 -3.06
N TRP A 65 7.78 -10.85 -2.16
CA TRP A 65 7.74 -9.40 -2.30
C TRP A 65 9.13 -8.77 -2.28
N LYS A 66 9.28 -7.70 -3.04
CA LYS A 66 10.43 -6.80 -3.03
C LYS A 66 9.97 -5.47 -2.42
N LEU A 67 10.39 -5.23 -1.18
CA LEU A 67 10.11 -3.99 -0.47
C LEU A 67 11.08 -2.87 -0.91
N TYR A 68 10.53 -1.75 -1.37
CA TYR A 68 11.31 -0.57 -1.76
C TYR A 68 11.67 0.26 -0.54
N GLU A 69 12.88 0.81 -0.53
CA GLU A 69 13.41 1.60 0.60
C GLU A 69 12.75 2.97 0.78
N HIS A 70 12.27 3.55 -0.33
CA HIS A 70 11.62 4.86 -0.30
C HIS A 70 10.28 4.80 0.44
N VAL A 71 10.14 5.65 1.44
CA VAL A 71 8.89 5.93 2.15
C VAL A 71 8.36 7.28 1.68
N ALA A 72 7.11 7.32 1.25
CA ALA A 72 6.40 8.55 0.93
C ALA A 72 5.56 8.97 2.13
N THR A 73 5.56 10.26 2.44
CA THR A 73 4.70 10.84 3.46
C THR A 73 3.80 11.89 2.83
N GLU A 74 2.51 11.89 3.20
CA GLU A 74 1.52 12.82 2.69
C GLU A 74 0.60 13.30 3.81
N SER A 75 0.47 14.62 3.96
CA SER A 75 -0.54 15.22 4.84
C SER A 75 -1.87 15.29 4.10
N ARG A 76 -2.88 14.63 4.67
CA ARG A 76 -4.26 14.55 4.16
C ARG A 76 -5.23 15.17 5.16
N GLN A 77 -6.47 15.36 4.72
CA GLN A 77 -7.59 15.75 5.59
C GLN A 77 -8.67 14.68 5.51
N THR A 78 -9.36 14.44 6.63
CA THR A 78 -10.50 13.53 6.67
C THR A 78 -11.56 13.94 5.64
N LYS A 79 -12.00 13.01 4.80
CA LYS A 79 -13.17 13.18 3.94
C LYS A 79 -14.43 13.17 4.81
N GLU A 80 -15.46 13.90 4.41
CA GLU A 80 -16.72 14.12 5.17
C GLU A 80 -17.30 12.83 5.80
N GLU A 81 -17.18 11.68 5.14
CA GLU A 81 -17.64 10.36 5.60
C GLU A 81 -16.89 9.74 6.79
N TYR A 82 -15.68 10.20 7.11
CA TYR A 82 -14.87 9.69 8.23
C TYR A 82 -14.78 10.68 9.39
N SER A 83 -15.65 11.71 9.41
CA SER A 83 -15.81 12.51 10.62
C SER A 83 -16.20 11.57 11.76
N PHE A 84 -15.47 11.62 12.87
CA PHE A 84 -15.82 10.86 14.06
C PHE A 84 -17.23 11.31 14.44
N GLN A 85 -18.21 10.45 14.13
CA GLN A 85 -19.63 10.77 14.18
C GLN A 85 -20.02 10.96 15.65
N ASP A 86 -20.04 12.22 16.09
CA ASP A 86 -20.64 12.59 17.36
C ASP A 86 -22.12 12.86 17.08
N ASP A 87 -22.92 11.79 17.07
CA ASP A 87 -24.35 11.73 16.71
C ASP A 87 -25.26 12.72 17.47
N ASN A 88 -24.73 13.44 18.47
CA ASN A 88 -25.50 14.31 19.36
C ASN A 88 -25.22 15.82 19.20
N SER A 89 -24.34 16.25 18.30
CA SER A 89 -24.07 17.68 18.11
C SER A 89 -24.34 18.09 16.67
N GLY A 90 -25.37 18.91 16.45
CA GLY A 90 -25.71 19.53 15.15
C GLY A 90 -24.66 20.56 14.70
N ILE A 91 -23.38 20.27 14.88
CA ILE A 91 -22.24 21.12 14.63
C ILE A 91 -21.58 20.61 13.34
N GLU A 92 -21.26 21.55 12.45
CA GLU A 92 -20.61 21.38 11.15
C GLU A 92 -19.59 20.22 11.12
N GLN A 93 -19.54 19.49 10.00
CA GLN A 93 -18.59 18.40 9.78
C GLN A 93 -17.14 18.90 9.85
N LYS A 94 -16.53 18.85 11.04
CA LYS A 94 -15.16 19.32 11.24
C LYS A 94 -14.16 18.28 10.77
N LYS A 95 -13.20 18.73 9.95
CA LYS A 95 -12.16 17.89 9.38
C LYS A 95 -11.02 17.65 10.38
N HIS A 96 -10.44 16.46 10.34
CA HIS A 96 -9.25 16.10 11.12
C HIS A 96 -8.01 16.01 10.22
N PRO A 97 -6.81 16.38 10.73
CA PRO A 97 -5.57 16.22 9.99
C PRO A 97 -5.15 14.74 10.00
N ILE A 98 -4.65 14.25 8.88
CA ILE A 98 -4.13 12.89 8.71
C ILE A 98 -2.70 12.99 8.18
N LEU A 99 -1.79 12.20 8.74
CA LEU A 99 -0.46 11.97 8.19
C LEU A 99 -0.41 10.54 7.67
N ALA A 100 -0.37 10.38 6.34
CA ALA A 100 -0.26 9.10 5.68
C ALA A 100 1.21 8.80 5.39
N VAL A 101 1.69 7.64 5.83
CA VAL A 101 3.04 7.15 5.58
C VAL A 101 2.92 5.88 4.75
N THR A 102 3.43 5.92 3.53
CA THR A 102 3.27 4.87 2.53
C THR A 102 4.62 4.28 2.15
N CYS A 103 4.74 2.95 2.22
CA CYS A 103 5.86 2.22 1.63
C CYS A 103 5.37 1.40 0.43
N ARG A 104 6.29 1.03 -0.47
CA ARG A 104 5.93 0.31 -1.69
C ARG A 104 6.50 -1.11 -1.68
N ALA A 105 5.69 -2.08 -2.09
CA ALA A 105 6.10 -3.48 -2.23
C ALA A 105 5.74 -3.99 -3.63
N ALA A 106 6.73 -4.48 -4.37
CA ALA A 106 6.51 -5.13 -5.67
C ALA A 106 6.45 -6.64 -5.52
N ARG A 107 5.52 -7.31 -6.19
CA ARG A 107 5.51 -8.77 -6.26
C ARG A 107 6.69 -9.25 -7.11
N ARG A 108 7.26 -10.41 -6.77
CA ARG A 108 8.27 -11.10 -7.58
C ARG A 108 7.54 -12.01 -8.58
N PRO A 109 7.51 -11.66 -9.88
CA PRO A 109 6.64 -12.35 -10.82
C PRO A 109 7.22 -13.68 -11.33
N GLY A 110 8.49 -13.98 -11.03
CA GLY A 110 9.23 -15.10 -11.63
C GLY A 110 8.54 -16.46 -11.52
N TYR A 111 7.95 -16.76 -10.35
CA TYR A 111 7.19 -17.99 -10.14
C TYR A 111 5.98 -18.10 -11.08
N TYR A 112 5.25 -17.01 -11.27
CA TYR A 112 4.05 -16.97 -12.11
C TYR A 112 4.38 -17.03 -13.60
N TYR A 113 5.46 -16.37 -14.02
CA TYR A 113 5.91 -16.46 -15.41
C TYR A 113 6.35 -17.87 -15.78
N TRP A 114 7.11 -18.53 -14.91
CA TRP A 114 7.61 -19.87 -15.19
C TRP A 114 6.51 -20.93 -15.12
N ASN A 115 5.72 -20.94 -14.04
CA ASN A 115 4.76 -22.02 -13.80
C ASN A 115 3.38 -21.77 -14.38
N GLY A 116 3.04 -20.52 -14.73
CA GLY A 116 1.76 -20.17 -15.33
C GLY A 116 1.91 -19.83 -16.81
N PHE A 117 2.51 -18.67 -17.09
CA PHE A 117 2.56 -18.14 -18.45
C PHE A 117 3.33 -19.03 -19.44
N CYS A 118 4.49 -19.57 -19.04
CA CYS A 118 5.29 -20.44 -19.90
C CYS A 118 4.51 -21.70 -20.33
N LEU A 119 3.82 -22.36 -19.38
CA LEU A 119 3.05 -23.55 -19.68
C LEU A 119 1.87 -23.26 -20.62
N ILE A 120 1.11 -22.19 -20.34
CA ILE A 120 -0.01 -21.78 -21.20
C ILE A 120 0.49 -21.44 -22.60
N PHE A 121 1.64 -20.78 -22.71
CA PHE A 121 2.26 -20.44 -23.98
C PHE A 121 2.64 -21.69 -24.79
N LEU A 122 3.26 -22.70 -24.16
CA LEU A 122 3.62 -23.96 -24.82
C LEU A 122 2.39 -24.74 -25.30
N ILE A 123 1.33 -24.80 -24.48
CA ILE A 123 0.07 -25.46 -24.86
C ILE A 123 -0.56 -24.74 -26.04
N THR A 124 -0.61 -23.41 -25.99
CA THR A 124 -1.18 -22.58 -27.06
C THR A 124 -0.42 -22.77 -28.38
N ILE A 125 0.92 -22.80 -28.35
CA ILE A 125 1.73 -23.10 -29.55
C ILE A 125 1.46 -24.51 -30.07
N SER A 126 1.37 -25.49 -29.18
CA SER A 126 1.10 -26.88 -29.57
C SER A 126 -0.26 -27.02 -30.26
N ALA A 127 -1.26 -26.22 -29.86
CA ALA A 127 -2.55 -26.17 -30.53
C ALA A 127 -2.45 -25.70 -31.98
N PHE A 128 -1.49 -24.82 -32.32
CA PHE A 128 -1.24 -24.39 -33.71
C PHE A 128 -0.61 -25.48 -34.58
N CYS A 129 -0.07 -26.56 -34.01
CA CYS A 129 0.47 -27.67 -34.81
C CYS A 129 -0.59 -28.34 -35.69
N ILE A 130 -1.89 -28.18 -35.39
CA ILE A 130 -2.98 -28.70 -36.23
C ILE A 130 -2.92 -28.18 -37.66
N PHE A 131 -2.43 -26.96 -37.88
CA PHE A 131 -2.27 -26.39 -39.22
C PHE A 131 -1.15 -27.04 -40.04
N SER A 132 -0.34 -27.89 -39.43
CA SER A 132 0.70 -28.67 -40.13
C SER A 132 0.16 -29.99 -40.69
N ILE A 133 -1.08 -30.39 -40.35
CA ILE A 133 -1.70 -31.61 -40.86
C ILE A 133 -2.33 -31.29 -42.22
N PRO A 134 -1.96 -31.98 -43.31
CA PRO A 134 -2.57 -31.75 -44.63
C PRO A 134 -4.05 -32.14 -44.61
N PRO A 135 -4.92 -31.42 -45.35
CA PRO A 135 -6.33 -31.79 -45.48
C PRO A 135 -6.45 -33.09 -46.28
N GLU A 136 -7.26 -34.03 -45.78
CA GLU A 136 -7.75 -35.19 -46.55
C GLU A 136 -8.85 -34.78 -47.54
#